data_AF-A0A523YVB4-F1
#
_entry.id   AF-A0A523YVB4-F1
#
_cell.length_a   1.000
_cell.length_b   1.000
_cell.length_c   1.000
_cell.angle_alpha   90.00
_cell.angle_beta   90.00
_cell.angle_gamma   90.00
#
_symmetry.space_group_name_H-M   'P 1'
#
loop_
_entity.id
_entity.type
_entity.pdbx_description
1 polymer ?
#
loop_
_entity_poly.entity_id
_entity_poly.type
_entity_poly.pdbx_seq_one_letter_code
_entity_poly.pdbx_strand_id
1 'polypeptide(L)'
;IKWAATDEEILYYSLKKSALKPAENSPHTVYEYGPGLRLFFRDHALSDRIGFVYSGWEADKAAADFIGHLKNIRAAVIDRIENTVVPIIMDGENAWEYFPNDGHDFLKELYRRLNDDPEIQTVTMTEAAENVTPRQLPALYAGSWINHNFRIWIGHPEDNAAWGLLSKARKTLVQFEKDNPEYDRKKIAAAWRQIYIAEGSDWCWWYGDEHRGSDNEEFDRIFRRHLTAVYNYLGLDVPFEFLNPIYRSDMAPKATLPDMLLTPTIDGYHTHFYEWAGAGTFDCLAGGGAMHRVDRYISKIYFAYDHDRLYICLDFVSRGGLELIGQLSFLLTFFTPQTKLVRLHIDKDQTTGGEAGKFRYCLGDVLEVAVERTFLWPDGYGPLGFTVTVLDGEENLETQPEGEPVKLDVYKQNKELFWPS
;
A
#
# COMPACT_ATOMS: atom_id res chain seq x y z
N ILE A 1 16.37 -12.54 26.94
CA ILE A 1 15.75 -11.21 27.09
C ILE A 1 15.28 -11.11 28.54
N LYS A 2 15.70 -10.09 29.31
CA LYS A 2 15.31 -9.91 30.72
C LYS A 2 14.19 -8.88 30.91
N TRP A 3 14.11 -7.90 30.02
CA TRP A 3 13.09 -6.87 30.04
C TRP A 3 12.63 -6.53 28.62
N ALA A 4 11.42 -5.99 28.51
CA ALA A 4 10.85 -5.40 27.32
C ALA A 4 10.02 -4.15 27.70
N ALA A 5 9.73 -3.31 26.72
CA ALA A 5 8.95 -2.10 26.93
C ALA A 5 7.85 -1.97 25.86
N THR A 6 6.71 -1.39 26.24
CA THR A 6 5.56 -1.21 25.35
C THR A 6 4.67 -0.05 25.84
N ASP A 7 3.50 0.16 25.24
CA ASP A 7 2.63 1.32 25.49
C ASP A 7 1.62 1.11 26.63
N GLU A 8 1.23 2.18 27.32
CA GLU A 8 0.22 2.08 28.40
C GLU A 8 -1.16 1.61 27.93
N GLU A 9 -1.52 1.79 26.66
CA GLU A 9 -2.75 1.19 26.13
C GLU A 9 -2.65 -0.35 26.13
N ILE A 10 -1.46 -0.90 25.85
CA ILE A 10 -1.21 -2.34 25.96
C ILE A 10 -1.35 -2.78 27.42
N LEU A 11 -0.87 -1.99 28.39
CA LEU A 11 -1.12 -2.25 29.81
C LEU A 11 -2.62 -2.28 30.09
N TYR A 12 -3.37 -1.27 29.67
CA TYR A 12 -4.81 -1.17 29.92
C TYR A 12 -5.58 -2.42 29.47
N TYR A 13 -5.32 -2.91 28.25
CA TYR A 13 -5.95 -4.15 27.76
C TYR A 13 -5.42 -5.41 28.45
N SER A 14 -4.14 -5.42 28.84
CA SER A 14 -3.54 -6.52 29.60
C SER A 14 -4.13 -6.65 31.01
N LEU A 15 -4.41 -5.51 31.67
CA LEU A 15 -5.07 -5.47 32.96
C LEU A 15 -6.51 -5.99 32.87
N LYS A 16 -7.27 -5.56 31.85
CA LYS A 16 -8.61 -6.12 31.57
C LYS A 16 -8.58 -7.63 31.39
N LYS A 17 -7.65 -8.13 30.57
CA LYS A 17 -7.45 -9.56 30.31
C LYS A 17 -7.04 -10.33 31.57
N SER A 18 -6.37 -9.67 32.51
CA SER A 18 -5.94 -10.22 33.79
C SER A 18 -6.95 -10.01 34.93
N ALA A 19 -8.12 -9.42 34.67
CA ALA A 19 -9.10 -9.00 35.68
C ALA A 19 -8.52 -8.08 36.79
N LEU A 20 -7.50 -7.29 36.44
CA LEU A 20 -6.87 -6.31 37.31
C LEU A 20 -7.48 -4.92 37.07
N LYS A 21 -7.60 -4.12 38.13
CA LYS A 21 -8.21 -2.77 38.06
C LYS A 21 -7.17 -1.72 37.67
N PRO A 22 -7.42 -0.87 36.65
CA PRO A 22 -6.52 0.22 36.28
C PRO A 22 -6.20 1.20 37.42
N ALA A 23 -7.16 1.50 38.30
CA ALA A 23 -6.94 2.41 39.43
C ALA A 23 -5.82 1.94 40.39
N GLU A 24 -5.59 0.63 40.47
CA GLU A 24 -4.58 0.03 41.34
C GLU A 24 -3.26 -0.22 40.58
N ASN A 25 -3.27 -0.13 39.25
CA ASN A 25 -2.22 -0.60 38.33
C ASN A 25 -1.88 0.50 37.31
N SER A 26 -0.80 1.22 37.58
CA SER A 26 -0.32 2.36 36.77
C SER A 26 0.72 1.90 35.74
N PRO A 27 0.91 2.63 34.61
CA PRO A 27 2.08 2.48 33.75
C PRO A 27 3.42 2.69 34.48
N HIS A 28 3.41 3.39 35.62
CA HIS A 28 4.61 3.61 36.43
C HIS A 28 5.02 2.43 37.32
N THR A 29 4.26 1.33 37.26
CA THR A 29 4.61 0.08 37.96
C THR A 29 5.42 -0.82 37.03
N VAL A 30 6.48 -1.42 37.55
CA VAL A 30 7.21 -2.47 36.82
C VAL A 30 6.40 -3.76 36.90
N TYR A 31 6.10 -4.38 35.76
CA TYR A 31 5.37 -5.65 35.73
C TYR A 31 6.28 -6.83 35.41
N GLU A 32 5.83 -8.04 35.74
CA GLU A 32 6.46 -9.30 35.33
C GLU A 32 5.45 -10.17 34.58
N TYR A 33 5.85 -10.66 33.41
CA TYR A 33 5.07 -11.59 32.60
C TYR A 33 5.83 -12.91 32.42
N GLY A 34 5.23 -14.01 32.86
CA GLY A 34 5.89 -15.32 32.83
C GLY A 34 7.15 -15.37 33.70
N PRO A 35 8.08 -16.32 33.45
CA PRO A 35 9.26 -16.48 34.29
C PRO A 35 10.34 -15.46 33.94
N GLY A 36 10.33 -14.31 34.65
CA GLY A 36 11.45 -13.38 34.70
C GLY A 36 11.51 -12.29 33.62
N LEU A 37 10.46 -12.10 32.82
CA LEU A 37 10.41 -10.97 31.87
C LEU A 37 9.80 -9.74 32.55
N ARG A 38 10.64 -8.72 32.77
CA ARG A 38 10.21 -7.40 33.27
C ARG A 38 9.58 -6.59 32.14
N LEU A 39 8.48 -5.90 32.43
CA LEU A 39 7.76 -5.06 31.48
C LEU A 39 7.67 -3.63 32.01
N PHE A 40 8.03 -2.70 31.13
CA PHE A 40 7.87 -1.26 31.33
C PHE A 40 6.81 -0.73 30.36
N PHE A 41 5.93 0.13 30.85
CA PHE A 41 4.88 0.72 30.04
C PHE A 41 5.10 2.22 29.94
N ARG A 42 5.09 2.71 28.70
CA ARG A 42 5.30 4.12 28.35
C ARG A 42 4.31 5.01 29.10
N ASP A 43 4.80 6.06 29.73
CA ASP A 43 3.96 7.21 30.06
C ASP A 43 3.69 7.97 28.75
N HIS A 44 2.55 7.70 28.12
CA HIS A 44 2.24 8.21 26.77
C HIS A 44 2.19 9.74 26.79
N ALA A 45 1.50 10.32 27.77
CA ALA A 45 1.31 11.75 27.88
C ALA A 45 2.65 12.50 28.05
N LEU A 46 3.56 12.01 28.90
CA LEU A 46 4.88 12.65 29.05
C LEU A 46 5.78 12.42 27.85
N SER A 47 5.74 11.24 27.25
CA SER A 47 6.55 10.93 26.07
C SER A 47 6.12 11.77 24.86
N ASP A 48 4.81 11.95 24.65
CA ASP A 48 4.23 12.78 23.59
C ASP A 48 4.50 14.26 23.77
N ARG A 49 4.61 14.74 25.00
CA ARG A 49 5.00 16.14 25.24
C ARG A 49 6.38 16.44 24.67
N ILE A 50 7.33 15.54 24.86
CA ILE A 50 8.66 15.67 24.23
C ILE A 50 8.54 15.53 22.72
N GLY A 51 7.80 14.53 22.23
CA GLY A 51 7.69 14.24 20.80
C GLY A 51 6.99 15.32 19.98
N PHE A 52 5.95 15.96 20.52
CA PHE A 52 5.00 16.73 19.71
C PHE A 52 4.63 18.11 20.27
N VAL A 53 4.93 18.41 21.54
CA VAL A 53 4.47 19.64 22.19
C VAL A 53 5.61 20.62 22.45
N TYR A 54 6.72 20.13 23.01
CA TYR A 54 7.80 20.98 23.50
C TYR A 54 8.67 21.58 22.39
N SER A 55 8.58 21.10 21.15
CA SER A 55 9.28 21.69 20.00
C SER A 55 8.92 23.15 19.77
N GLY A 56 7.69 23.56 20.09
CA GLY A 56 7.23 24.95 20.01
C GLY A 56 7.50 25.81 21.25
N TRP A 57 8.21 25.29 22.26
CA TRP A 57 8.40 25.95 23.55
C TRP A 57 9.85 26.38 23.75
N GLU A 58 10.05 27.41 24.59
CA GLU A 58 11.37 27.74 25.11
C GLU A 58 11.92 26.59 25.95
N ALA A 59 13.17 26.19 25.71
CA ALA A 59 13.82 25.03 26.32
C ALA A 59 13.68 24.99 27.86
N ASP A 60 13.91 26.12 28.52
CA ASP A 60 13.80 26.24 29.99
C ASP A 60 12.38 25.98 30.49
N LYS A 61 11.37 26.50 29.78
CA LYS A 61 9.95 26.33 30.14
C LYS A 61 9.50 24.89 29.92
N ALA A 62 9.89 24.29 28.78
CA ALA A 62 9.57 22.91 28.47
C ALA A 62 10.18 21.94 29.50
N ALA A 63 11.46 22.10 29.82
CA ALA A 63 12.12 21.28 30.82
C ALA A 63 11.53 21.50 32.22
N ALA A 64 11.18 22.73 32.60
CA ALA A 64 10.50 23.01 33.86
C ALA A 64 9.11 22.33 33.96
N ASP A 65 8.32 22.38 32.88
CA ASP A 65 7.01 21.73 32.79
C ASP A 65 7.13 20.21 32.96
N PHE A 66 8.09 19.60 32.25
CA PHE A 66 8.36 18.17 32.34
C PHE A 66 8.72 17.72 33.77
N ILE A 67 9.62 18.45 34.44
CA ILE A 67 9.99 18.17 35.84
C ILE A 67 8.77 18.34 36.77
N GLY A 68 7.94 19.36 36.52
CA GLY A 68 6.69 19.57 37.24
C GLY A 68 5.76 18.36 37.17
N HIS A 69 5.63 17.75 35.98
CA HIS A 69 4.86 16.53 35.79
C HIS A 69 5.42 15.34 36.59
N LEU A 70 6.74 15.14 36.59
CA LEU A 70 7.37 14.09 37.42
C LEU A 70 7.09 14.28 38.92
N LYS A 71 7.14 15.52 39.41
CA LYS A 71 6.81 15.84 40.81
C LYS A 71 5.35 15.60 41.14
N ASN A 72 4.44 15.87 40.21
CA ASN A 72 3.02 15.56 40.36
C ASN A 72 2.78 14.05 40.44
N ILE A 73 3.46 13.27 39.60
CA ILE A 73 3.41 11.80 39.65
C ILE A 73 3.92 11.31 41.02
N ARG A 74 5.09 11.80 41.45
CA ARG A 74 5.66 11.48 42.77
C ARG A 74 4.66 11.76 43.91
N ALA A 75 4.03 12.94 43.91
CA ALA A 75 3.04 13.30 44.92
C ALA A 75 1.84 12.34 44.93
N ALA A 76 1.40 11.88 43.76
CA ALA A 76 0.28 10.95 43.62
C ALA A 76 0.62 9.50 44.02
N VAL A 77 1.90 9.13 44.07
CA VAL A 77 2.36 7.76 44.34
C VAL A 77 3.29 7.65 45.55
N ILE A 78 3.31 8.67 46.42
CA ILE A 78 4.26 8.77 47.53
C ILE A 78 4.27 7.54 48.44
N ASP A 79 3.10 6.93 48.68
CA ASP A 79 2.94 5.74 49.52
C ASP A 79 3.50 4.44 48.89
N ARG A 80 3.81 4.47 47.58
CA ARG A 80 4.34 3.33 46.81
C ARG A 80 5.57 3.71 45.98
N ILE A 81 6.26 4.77 46.37
CA ILE A 81 7.34 5.39 45.60
C ILE A 81 8.49 4.43 45.32
N GLU A 82 8.78 3.52 46.24
CA GLU A 82 9.85 2.52 46.12
C GLU A 82 9.67 1.55 44.94
N ASN A 83 8.44 1.43 44.41
CA ASN A 83 8.10 0.57 43.28
C ASN A 83 7.65 1.36 42.05
N THR A 84 8.02 2.65 41.97
CA THR A 84 7.61 3.55 40.90
C THR A 84 8.79 3.84 39.98
N VAL A 85 8.59 3.59 38.69
CA VAL A 85 9.49 3.99 37.59
C VAL A 85 8.64 4.75 36.60
N VAL A 86 9.10 5.88 36.06
CA VAL A 86 8.34 6.62 35.02
C VAL A 86 9.02 6.36 33.68
N PRO A 87 8.52 5.43 32.85
CA PRO A 87 9.17 5.08 31.58
C PRO A 87 8.85 6.14 30.53
N ILE A 88 9.88 6.83 30.06
CA ILE A 88 9.80 7.75 28.92
C ILE A 88 10.32 6.99 27.71
N ILE A 89 9.42 6.67 26.78
CA ILE A 89 9.73 5.83 25.62
C ILE A 89 9.20 6.56 24.39
N MET A 90 10.09 6.87 23.47
CA MET A 90 9.76 7.60 22.25
C MET A 90 10.76 7.27 21.16
N ASP A 91 10.40 7.63 19.93
CA ASP A 91 11.31 7.53 18.81
C ASP A 91 12.54 8.45 18.99
N GLY A 92 13.70 7.96 18.59
CA GLY A 92 14.98 8.65 18.71
C GLY A 92 15.24 9.67 17.60
N GLU A 93 14.49 9.64 16.49
CA GLU A 93 14.74 10.53 15.34
C GLU A 93 13.67 11.60 15.14
N ASN A 94 12.39 11.26 15.35
CA ASN A 94 11.26 12.08 14.88
C ASN A 94 11.06 13.42 15.61
N ALA A 95 11.53 13.56 16.86
CA ALA A 95 11.22 14.76 17.65
C ALA A 95 12.16 15.93 17.32
N TRP A 96 13.44 15.65 17.09
CA TRP A 96 14.50 16.64 17.29
C TRP A 96 14.59 17.68 16.18
N GLU A 97 14.25 17.33 14.94
CA GLU A 97 14.26 18.24 13.78
C GLU A 97 13.29 19.42 13.93
N TYR A 98 12.28 19.29 14.80
CA TYR A 98 11.32 20.35 15.08
C TYR A 98 11.75 21.27 16.23
N PHE A 99 12.73 20.89 17.05
CA PHE A 99 13.23 21.73 18.13
C PHE A 99 14.29 22.71 17.61
N PRO A 100 14.38 23.92 18.21
CA PRO A 100 15.54 24.78 18.01
C PRO A 100 16.85 24.03 18.32
N ASN A 101 17.85 24.20 17.46
CA ASN A 101 19.17 23.55 17.57
C ASN A 101 19.08 22.03 17.75
N ASP A 102 18.21 21.36 16.99
CA ASP A 102 18.03 19.91 16.98
C ASP A 102 17.80 19.32 18.39
N GLY A 103 17.06 20.05 19.23
CA GLY A 103 16.73 19.63 20.60
C GLY A 103 17.86 19.81 21.63
N HIS A 104 19.05 20.25 21.23
CA HIS A 104 20.22 20.33 22.12
C HIS A 104 19.97 21.21 23.36
N ASP A 105 19.32 22.36 23.18
CA ASP A 105 19.05 23.30 24.28
C ASP A 105 18.06 22.72 25.30
N PHE A 106 17.01 22.06 24.80
CA PHE A 106 16.03 21.37 25.64
C PHE A 106 16.65 20.18 26.38
N LEU A 107 17.37 19.31 25.69
CA LEU A 107 18.00 18.12 26.29
C LEU A 107 19.02 18.50 27.36
N LYS A 108 19.83 19.53 27.10
CA LYS A 108 20.80 20.03 28.08
C LYS A 108 20.11 20.51 29.36
N GLU A 109 19.03 21.27 29.22
CA GLU A 109 18.32 21.80 30.38
C GLU A 109 17.52 20.71 31.11
N LEU A 110 16.88 19.80 30.38
CA LEU A 110 16.20 18.64 30.94
C LEU A 110 17.17 17.76 31.75
N TYR A 111 18.31 17.38 31.17
CA TYR A 111 19.30 16.55 31.85
C TYR A 111 19.93 17.25 33.05
N ARG A 112 20.20 18.55 32.95
CA ARG A 112 20.67 19.34 34.10
C ARG A 112 19.66 19.28 35.25
N ARG A 113 18.38 19.55 34.97
CA ARG A 113 17.33 19.51 35.99
C ARG A 113 17.12 18.13 36.59
N LEU A 114 17.14 17.07 35.77
CA LEU A 114 17.03 15.69 36.25
C LEU A 114 18.22 15.29 37.15
N ASN A 115 19.42 15.74 36.82
CA ASN A 115 20.63 15.45 37.58
C ASN A 115 20.69 16.24 38.90
N ASP A 116 20.21 17.48 38.91
CA ASP A 116 20.28 18.37 40.06
C ASP A 116 19.12 18.17 41.05
N ASP A 117 18.06 17.44 40.68
CA ASP A 117 16.87 17.25 41.52
C ASP A 117 17.03 16.05 42.47
N PRO A 118 17.10 16.25 43.80
CA PRO A 118 17.31 15.16 44.76
C PRO A 118 16.08 14.27 44.95
N GLU A 119 14.91 14.65 44.42
CA GLU A 119 13.67 13.86 44.49
C GLU A 119 13.53 12.88 43.31
N ILE A 120 14.40 12.98 42.30
CA ILE A 120 14.34 12.19 41.07
C ILE A 120 15.64 11.41 40.90
N GLN A 121 15.51 10.10 40.69
CA GLN A 121 16.64 9.25 40.32
C GLN A 121 16.50 8.82 38.86
N THR A 122 17.50 9.12 38.05
CA THR A 122 17.58 8.58 36.68
C THR A 122 18.23 7.20 36.74
N VAL A 123 17.61 6.23 36.06
CA VAL A 123 18.06 4.83 36.00
C VAL A 123 17.89 4.30 34.60
N THR A 124 18.70 3.32 34.24
CA THR A 124 18.49 2.52 33.02
C THR A 124 17.36 1.52 33.22
N MET A 125 16.74 1.05 32.12
CA MET A 125 15.73 -0.02 32.19
C MET A 125 16.29 -1.31 32.81
N THR A 126 17.58 -1.60 32.62
CA THR A 126 18.24 -2.77 33.23
C THR A 126 18.35 -2.62 34.75
N GLU A 127 18.79 -1.47 35.24
CA GLU A 127 18.85 -1.21 36.69
C GLU A 127 17.46 -1.25 37.31
N ALA A 128 16.46 -0.67 36.65
CA ALA A 128 15.07 -0.74 37.12
C ALA A 128 14.54 -2.19 37.14
N ALA A 129 14.86 -2.99 36.12
CA ALA A 129 14.43 -4.38 36.01
C ALA A 129 15.02 -5.26 37.14
N GLU A 130 16.24 -4.97 37.58
CA GLU A 130 16.97 -5.73 38.59
C GLU A 130 16.65 -5.28 40.02
N ASN A 131 16.42 -3.98 40.25
CA ASN A 131 16.29 -3.41 41.59
C ASN A 131 14.85 -3.12 42.02
N VAL A 132 13.89 -3.01 41.10
CA VAL A 132 12.49 -2.69 41.44
C VAL A 132 11.68 -3.96 41.62
N THR A 133 10.86 -4.01 42.68
CA THR A 133 9.97 -5.14 42.91
C THR A 133 8.82 -5.10 41.91
N PRO A 134 8.67 -6.15 41.06
CA PRO A 134 7.65 -6.18 40.02
C PRO A 134 6.26 -6.48 40.60
N ARG A 135 5.22 -6.17 39.84
CA ARG A 135 3.89 -6.74 40.00
C ARG A 135 3.62 -7.81 38.93
N GLN A 136 3.01 -8.92 39.32
CA GLN A 136 2.62 -9.95 38.36
C GLN A 136 1.57 -9.43 37.38
N LEU A 137 1.80 -9.68 36.09
CA LEU A 137 0.84 -9.47 35.01
C LEU A 137 0.49 -10.83 34.41
N PRO A 138 -0.63 -11.45 34.81
CA PRO A 138 -1.00 -12.79 34.36
C PRO A 138 -1.15 -12.95 32.85
N ALA A 139 -1.61 -11.90 32.16
CA ALA A 139 -1.83 -11.93 30.73
C ALA A 139 -1.36 -10.63 30.06
N LEU A 140 -0.59 -10.79 28.98
CA LEU A 140 -0.20 -9.71 28.09
C LEU A 140 -1.16 -9.65 26.88
N TYR A 141 -1.55 -8.45 26.51
CA TYR A 141 -2.33 -8.17 25.31
C TYR A 141 -1.42 -8.08 24.08
N ALA A 142 -1.86 -8.65 22.95
CA ALA A 142 -1.11 -8.60 21.71
C ALA A 142 -1.54 -7.37 20.89
N GLY A 143 -0.69 -6.36 20.87
CA GLY A 143 -0.86 -5.14 20.09
C GLY A 143 0.46 -4.37 19.98
N SER A 144 0.39 -3.18 19.40
CA SER A 144 1.54 -2.27 19.32
C SER A 144 1.26 -0.96 20.06
N TRP A 145 2.30 -0.12 20.16
CA TRP A 145 2.16 1.26 20.66
C TRP A 145 1.33 2.19 19.76
N ILE A 146 0.91 1.73 18.57
CA ILE A 146 0.04 2.47 17.66
C ILE A 146 -1.35 1.84 17.70
N ASN A 147 -2.32 2.60 18.18
CA ASN A 147 -3.73 2.20 18.26
C ASN A 147 -3.96 0.83 18.92
N HIS A 148 -3.07 0.41 19.83
CA HIS A 148 -3.13 -0.87 20.54
C HIS A 148 -3.41 -2.07 19.62
N ASN A 149 -2.94 -2.06 18.38
CA ASN A 149 -3.16 -3.14 17.41
C ASN A 149 -2.02 -3.22 16.40
N PHE A 150 -2.15 -4.10 15.40
CA PHE A 150 -1.14 -4.28 14.36
C PHE A 150 -1.55 -3.72 13.00
N ARG A 151 -2.69 -3.01 12.92
CA ARG A 151 -3.35 -2.62 11.67
C ARG A 151 -2.42 -1.84 10.73
N ILE A 152 -1.50 -1.05 11.29
CA ILE A 152 -0.54 -0.26 10.51
C ILE A 152 0.49 -1.10 9.74
N TRP A 153 0.57 -2.42 10.00
CA TRP A 153 1.43 -3.35 9.24
C TRP A 153 0.67 -4.55 8.67
N ILE A 154 -0.62 -4.71 8.97
CA ILE A 154 -1.44 -5.83 8.51
C ILE A 154 -2.92 -5.50 8.49
N GLY A 155 -3.57 -5.83 7.37
CA GLY A 155 -5.02 -5.78 7.25
C GLY A 155 -5.47 -5.25 5.90
N HIS A 156 -4.70 -4.33 5.30
CA HIS A 156 -4.99 -3.85 3.95
C HIS A 156 -4.67 -4.89 2.88
N PRO A 157 -5.31 -4.80 1.69
CA PRO A 157 -5.01 -5.69 0.58
C PRO A 157 -3.52 -5.73 0.24
N GLU A 158 -2.83 -4.57 0.31
CA GLU A 158 -1.40 -4.44 0.02
C GLU A 158 -0.55 -5.12 1.11
N ASP A 159 -0.79 -4.85 2.40
CA ASP A 159 -0.10 -5.52 3.50
C ASP A 159 -0.21 -7.04 3.38
N ASN A 160 -1.43 -7.53 3.13
CA ASN A 160 -1.70 -8.95 3.04
C ASN A 160 -0.99 -9.59 1.84
N ALA A 161 -0.89 -8.88 0.71
CA ALA A 161 -0.13 -9.31 -0.44
C ALA A 161 1.38 -9.36 -0.15
N ALA A 162 1.92 -8.33 0.52
CA ALA A 162 3.32 -8.29 0.94
C ALA A 162 3.68 -9.46 1.88
N TRP A 163 2.87 -9.68 2.92
CA TRP A 163 3.01 -10.83 3.83
C TRP A 163 2.88 -12.17 3.11
N GLY A 164 1.98 -12.27 2.13
CA GLY A 164 1.80 -13.45 1.29
C GLY A 164 3.06 -13.80 0.50
N LEU A 165 3.63 -12.83 -0.21
CA LEU A 165 4.86 -13.01 -0.99
C LEU A 165 6.07 -13.33 -0.09
N LEU A 166 6.23 -12.63 1.03
CA LEU A 166 7.29 -12.89 2.00
C LEU A 166 7.19 -14.30 2.59
N SER A 167 5.99 -14.71 3.01
CA SER A 167 5.73 -16.07 3.54
C SER A 167 6.10 -17.13 2.51
N LYS A 168 5.74 -16.93 1.24
CA LYS A 168 6.06 -17.86 0.16
C LYS A 168 7.57 -17.95 -0.09
N ALA A 169 8.27 -16.82 -0.22
CA ALA A 169 9.72 -16.80 -0.41
C ALA A 169 10.45 -17.50 0.75
N ARG A 170 10.07 -17.22 2.00
CA ARG A 170 10.66 -17.84 3.19
C ARG A 170 10.42 -19.35 3.23
N LYS A 171 9.18 -19.81 2.95
CA LYS A 171 8.86 -21.24 2.90
C LYS A 171 9.65 -21.95 1.80
N THR A 172 9.78 -21.35 0.62
CA THR A 172 10.61 -21.88 -0.47
C THR A 172 12.05 -22.05 -0.02
N LEU A 173 12.64 -21.05 0.64
CA LEU A 173 14.02 -21.13 1.14
C LEU A 173 14.20 -22.25 2.17
N VAL A 174 13.30 -22.34 3.17
CA VAL A 174 13.33 -23.39 4.20
C VAL A 174 13.24 -24.78 3.58
N GLN A 175 12.31 -24.96 2.64
CA GLN A 175 12.12 -26.26 1.98
C GLN A 175 13.32 -26.61 1.08
N PHE A 176 13.83 -25.65 0.32
CA PHE A 176 14.99 -25.85 -0.54
C PHE A 176 16.23 -26.25 0.25
N GLU A 177 16.52 -25.58 1.37
CA GLU A 177 17.66 -25.90 2.24
C GLU A 177 17.56 -27.33 2.80
N LYS A 178 16.34 -27.75 3.18
CA LYS A 178 16.08 -29.12 3.65
C LYS A 178 16.30 -30.16 2.55
N ASP A 179 15.84 -29.89 1.33
CA ASP A 179 15.91 -30.84 0.22
C ASP A 179 17.30 -30.87 -0.44
N ASN A 180 18.11 -29.83 -0.24
CA ASN A 180 19.43 -29.68 -0.86
C ASN A 180 20.51 -29.39 0.21
N PRO A 181 20.80 -30.34 1.11
CA PRO A 181 21.73 -30.12 2.23
C PRO A 181 23.19 -29.84 1.80
N GLU A 182 23.54 -30.25 0.58
CA GLU A 182 24.86 -30.06 -0.03
C GLU A 182 24.95 -28.79 -0.91
N TYR A 183 23.88 -27.98 -0.98
CA TYR A 183 23.91 -26.72 -1.74
C TYR A 183 24.91 -25.72 -1.13
N ASP A 184 25.35 -24.75 -1.94
CA ASP A 184 26.31 -23.74 -1.50
C ASP A 184 25.76 -22.93 -0.31
N ARG A 185 26.35 -23.18 0.87
CA ARG A 185 25.98 -22.51 2.13
C ARG A 185 26.11 -21.00 2.07
N LYS A 186 27.02 -20.45 1.25
CA LYS A 186 27.14 -19.00 1.07
C LYS A 186 25.92 -18.42 0.36
N LYS A 187 25.38 -19.14 -0.62
CA LYS A 187 24.15 -18.73 -1.32
C LYS A 187 22.93 -18.86 -0.41
N ILE A 188 22.83 -19.93 0.39
CA ILE A 188 21.77 -20.07 1.41
C ILE A 188 21.81 -18.92 2.42
N ALA A 189 23.00 -18.59 2.94
CA ALA A 189 23.15 -17.46 3.87
C ALA A 189 22.79 -16.11 3.22
N ALA A 190 23.15 -15.92 1.95
CA ALA A 190 22.77 -14.71 1.19
C ALA A 190 21.25 -14.62 0.97
N ALA A 191 20.58 -15.74 0.69
CA ALA A 191 19.12 -15.81 0.57
C ALA A 191 18.42 -15.52 1.90
N TRP A 192 18.90 -16.09 3.01
CA TRP A 192 18.40 -15.77 4.35
C TRP A 192 18.56 -14.29 4.70
N ARG A 193 19.68 -13.67 4.31
CA ARG A 193 19.87 -12.23 4.48
C ARG A 193 18.80 -11.41 3.74
N GLN A 194 18.37 -11.83 2.55
CA GLN A 194 17.28 -11.15 1.84
C GLN A 194 15.96 -11.28 2.59
N ILE A 195 15.66 -12.45 3.16
CA ILE A 195 14.49 -12.65 4.02
C ILE A 195 14.52 -11.72 5.22
N TYR A 196 15.66 -11.62 5.94
CA TYR A 196 15.76 -10.74 7.10
C TYR A 196 15.61 -9.26 6.76
N ILE A 197 16.09 -8.84 5.58
CA ILE A 197 15.85 -7.47 5.10
C ILE A 197 14.35 -7.27 4.82
N ALA A 198 13.70 -8.22 4.13
CA ALA A 198 12.28 -8.16 3.81
C ALA A 198 11.36 -8.34 5.03
N GLU A 199 11.86 -8.85 6.16
CA GLU A 199 11.13 -8.91 7.44
C GLU A 199 11.17 -7.57 8.22
N GLY A 200 11.85 -6.54 7.70
CA GLY A 200 11.78 -5.18 8.24
C GLY A 200 10.35 -4.64 8.20
N SER A 201 9.84 -4.13 9.33
CA SER A 201 8.47 -3.64 9.43
C SER A 201 8.19 -2.41 8.56
N ASP A 202 9.23 -1.65 8.21
CA ASP A 202 9.18 -0.49 7.33
C ASP A 202 8.52 -0.80 5.99
N TRP A 203 8.71 -2.00 5.43
CA TRP A 203 8.07 -2.36 4.16
C TRP A 203 6.55 -2.31 4.27
N CYS A 204 5.98 -2.93 5.31
CA CYS A 204 4.54 -2.92 5.56
C CYS A 204 4.03 -1.62 6.18
N TRP A 205 4.92 -0.73 6.62
CA TRP A 205 4.54 0.62 7.05
C TRP A 205 4.10 1.52 5.88
N TRP A 206 4.70 1.32 4.71
CA TRP A 206 4.46 2.09 3.48
C TRP A 206 3.36 1.52 2.58
N TYR A 207 2.72 0.41 2.98
CA TYR A 207 1.56 -0.13 2.27
C TYR A 207 0.26 0.32 2.94
N GLY A 208 -0.82 0.35 2.16
CA GLY A 208 -2.13 0.78 2.65
C GLY A 208 -2.38 2.29 2.55
N ASP A 209 -3.43 2.73 3.24
CA ASP A 209 -3.95 4.10 3.09
C ASP A 209 -3.29 5.09 4.06
N GLU A 210 -2.62 4.58 5.09
CA GLU A 210 -2.13 5.36 6.21
C GLU A 210 -0.85 6.15 5.89
N HIS A 211 0.02 5.66 5.00
CA HIS A 211 1.28 6.34 4.64
C HIS A 211 1.53 6.34 3.14
N ARG A 212 1.17 7.45 2.50
CA ARG A 212 1.34 7.65 1.05
C ARG A 212 2.31 8.79 0.78
N GLY A 213 3.36 8.50 0.04
CA GLY A 213 4.41 9.42 -0.39
C GLY A 213 4.79 9.19 -1.84
N SER A 214 5.77 9.97 -2.32
CA SER A 214 6.28 9.87 -3.69
C SER A 214 7.04 8.56 -3.95
N ASP A 215 7.53 7.92 -2.89
CA ASP A 215 8.52 6.85 -3.01
C ASP A 215 7.92 5.46 -2.80
N ASN A 216 6.61 5.33 -2.54
CA ASN A 216 5.96 4.05 -2.26
C ASN A 216 6.16 3.02 -3.39
N GLU A 217 6.14 3.46 -4.66
CA GLU A 217 6.43 2.58 -5.81
C GLU A 217 7.87 2.06 -5.77
N GLU A 218 8.82 2.89 -5.36
CA GLU A 218 10.22 2.50 -5.22
C GLU A 218 10.40 1.53 -4.05
N PHE A 219 9.78 1.82 -2.90
CA PHE A 219 9.77 0.92 -1.75
C PHE A 219 9.20 -0.45 -2.11
N ASP A 220 8.07 -0.49 -2.83
CA ASP A 220 7.48 -1.73 -3.33
C ASP A 220 8.44 -2.51 -4.24
N ARG A 221 9.08 -1.81 -5.18
CA ARG A 221 10.04 -2.42 -6.10
C ARG A 221 11.24 -3.00 -5.36
N ILE A 222 11.79 -2.28 -4.38
CA ILE A 222 12.94 -2.73 -3.60
C ILE A 222 12.55 -3.95 -2.74
N PHE A 223 11.41 -3.90 -2.06
CA PHE A 223 10.88 -5.02 -1.28
C PHE A 223 10.77 -6.29 -2.13
N ARG A 224 10.09 -6.21 -3.28
CA ARG A 224 9.96 -7.35 -4.20
C ARG A 224 11.29 -7.82 -4.74
N ARG A 225 12.26 -6.93 -4.98
CA ARG A 225 13.62 -7.30 -5.40
C ARG A 225 14.35 -8.15 -4.34
N HIS A 226 14.15 -7.89 -3.05
CA HIS A 226 14.68 -8.77 -2.00
C HIS A 226 14.05 -10.16 -2.07
N LEU A 227 12.73 -10.25 -2.28
CA LEU A 227 12.04 -11.53 -2.40
C LEU A 227 12.47 -12.32 -3.64
N THR A 228 12.61 -11.67 -4.81
CA THR A 228 13.09 -12.34 -6.03
C THR A 228 14.55 -12.75 -5.94
N ALA A 229 15.39 -11.98 -5.22
CA ALA A 229 16.77 -12.34 -4.98
C ALA A 229 16.91 -13.68 -4.24
N VAL A 230 15.95 -14.06 -3.38
CA VAL A 230 15.91 -15.40 -2.75
C VAL A 230 15.94 -16.49 -3.83
N TYR A 231 15.02 -16.44 -4.80
CA TYR A 231 14.94 -17.43 -5.89
C TYR A 231 16.23 -17.45 -6.73
N ASN A 232 16.78 -16.27 -7.04
CA ASN A 232 18.03 -16.15 -7.80
C ASN A 232 19.21 -16.80 -7.07
N TYR A 233 19.33 -16.62 -5.75
CA TYR A 233 20.37 -17.29 -4.95
C TYR A 233 20.19 -18.81 -4.90
N LEU A 234 18.97 -19.31 -4.98
CA LEU A 234 18.68 -20.73 -5.00
C LEU A 234 18.80 -21.33 -6.43
N GLY A 235 18.90 -20.50 -7.46
CA GLY A 235 18.90 -20.94 -8.86
C GLY A 235 17.52 -21.43 -9.32
N LEU A 236 16.45 -20.90 -8.73
CA LEU A 236 15.07 -21.21 -9.07
C LEU A 236 14.49 -20.11 -9.96
N ASP A 237 13.51 -20.47 -10.78
CA ASP A 237 12.72 -19.49 -11.53
C ASP A 237 11.87 -18.64 -10.56
N VAL A 238 11.84 -17.34 -10.82
CA VAL A 238 11.04 -16.38 -10.04
C VAL A 238 9.56 -16.51 -10.44
N PRO A 239 8.64 -16.82 -9.50
CA PRO A 239 7.22 -16.86 -9.83
C PRO A 239 6.71 -15.48 -10.25
N PHE A 240 5.84 -15.44 -11.28
CA PHE A 240 5.36 -14.19 -11.90
C PHE A 240 4.74 -13.19 -10.91
N GLU A 241 4.05 -13.68 -9.89
CA GLU A 241 3.44 -12.84 -8.84
C GLU A 241 4.43 -11.95 -8.08
N PHE A 242 5.73 -12.29 -8.03
CA PHE A 242 6.76 -11.43 -7.40
C PHE A 242 7.16 -10.25 -8.29
N LEU A 243 6.82 -10.30 -9.58
CA LEU A 243 7.09 -9.23 -10.54
C LEU A 243 5.96 -8.20 -10.56
N ASN A 244 4.77 -8.57 -10.09
CA ASN A 244 3.61 -7.68 -10.00
C ASN A 244 3.79 -6.68 -8.84
N PRO A 245 3.61 -5.37 -9.07
CA PRO A 245 3.58 -4.38 -8.00
C PRO A 245 2.54 -4.73 -6.94
N ILE A 246 2.91 -4.59 -5.66
CA ILE A 246 1.94 -4.68 -4.56
C ILE A 246 1.26 -3.33 -4.37
N TYR A 247 2.04 -2.25 -4.39
CA TYR A 247 1.52 -0.89 -4.26
C TYR A 247 0.61 -0.53 -5.43
N ARG A 248 -0.58 -0.04 -5.11
CA ARG A 248 -1.60 0.42 -6.04
C ARG A 248 -1.75 1.91 -5.86
N SER A 249 -1.20 2.70 -6.78
CA SER A 249 -1.41 4.15 -6.70
C SER A 249 -2.90 4.46 -6.79
N ASP A 250 -3.40 5.35 -5.93
CA ASP A 250 -4.75 5.91 -6.02
C ASP A 250 -4.98 6.73 -7.31
N MET A 251 -3.94 6.92 -8.12
CA MET A 251 -3.98 7.53 -9.45
C MET A 251 -4.16 6.50 -10.56
N ALA A 252 -4.55 5.25 -10.26
CA ALA A 252 -5.12 4.41 -11.31
C ALA A 252 -6.45 5.06 -11.74
N PRO A 253 -6.60 5.48 -13.02
CA PRO A 253 -7.87 6.03 -13.49
C PRO A 253 -8.94 4.97 -13.26
N LYS A 254 -9.85 5.18 -12.31
CA LYS A 254 -11.01 4.29 -12.18
C LYS A 254 -11.88 4.55 -13.40
N ALA A 255 -12.07 3.52 -14.22
CA ALA A 255 -13.00 3.62 -15.34
C ALA A 255 -14.37 4.06 -14.82
N THR A 256 -14.92 5.15 -15.35
CA THR A 256 -16.33 5.48 -15.16
C THR A 256 -17.12 4.48 -15.98
N LEU A 257 -18.15 3.85 -15.39
CA LEU A 257 -18.99 2.89 -16.11
C LEU A 257 -20.06 3.61 -16.93
N PRO A 258 -20.55 3.01 -18.03
CA PRO A 258 -21.66 3.57 -18.79
C PRO A 258 -22.93 3.64 -17.94
N ASP A 259 -23.69 4.73 -18.06
CA ASP A 259 -24.94 4.95 -17.35
C ASP A 259 -26.18 4.83 -18.26
N MET A 260 -26.01 4.49 -19.54
CA MET A 260 -27.10 4.18 -20.46
C MET A 260 -26.62 3.29 -21.62
N LEU A 261 -27.57 2.67 -22.32
CA LEU A 261 -27.27 2.04 -23.61
C LEU A 261 -27.04 3.12 -24.67
N LEU A 262 -26.02 2.91 -25.49
CA LEU A 262 -25.66 3.81 -26.58
C LEU A 262 -25.43 3.03 -27.87
N THR A 263 -25.84 3.63 -28.98
CA THR A 263 -25.60 3.14 -30.35
C THR A 263 -24.89 4.24 -31.16
N PRO A 264 -23.58 4.48 -30.93
CA PRO A 264 -22.82 5.47 -31.67
C PRO A 264 -22.71 5.14 -33.16
N THR A 265 -22.52 6.16 -33.98
CA THR A 265 -22.14 5.99 -35.39
C THR A 265 -20.65 5.65 -35.42
N ILE A 266 -20.23 4.79 -36.35
CA ILE A 266 -18.81 4.42 -36.52
C ILE A 266 -18.31 5.14 -37.77
N ASP A 267 -17.95 6.41 -37.60
CA ASP A 267 -17.50 7.28 -38.68
C ASP A 267 -16.11 7.88 -38.44
N GLY A 268 -15.52 7.65 -37.26
CA GLY A 268 -14.16 8.06 -36.91
C GLY A 268 -14.08 9.51 -36.42
N TYR A 269 -15.21 10.15 -36.11
CA TYR A 269 -15.26 11.52 -35.61
C TYR A 269 -16.20 11.64 -34.41
N HIS A 270 -15.99 12.66 -33.57
CA HIS A 270 -17.00 13.08 -32.60
C HIS A 270 -18.10 13.86 -33.34
N THR A 271 -18.97 13.15 -34.06
CA THR A 271 -19.95 13.74 -35.00
C THR A 271 -21.01 14.55 -34.27
N HIS A 272 -21.40 14.15 -33.05
CA HIS A 272 -22.27 14.94 -32.18
C HIS A 272 -21.72 15.07 -30.76
N PHE A 273 -21.84 16.27 -30.17
CA PHE A 273 -21.37 16.57 -28.80
C PHE A 273 -21.90 15.61 -27.73
N TYR A 274 -23.03 14.94 -27.97
CA TYR A 274 -23.67 13.99 -27.05
C TYR A 274 -23.58 12.52 -27.48
N GLU A 275 -22.90 12.19 -28.58
CA GLU A 275 -22.88 10.83 -29.13
C GLU A 275 -22.34 9.77 -28.15
N TRP A 276 -21.31 10.17 -27.40
CA TRP A 276 -20.70 9.37 -26.34
C TRP A 276 -21.09 9.84 -24.93
N ALA A 277 -22.12 10.71 -24.81
CA ALA A 277 -22.61 11.14 -23.51
C ALA A 277 -23.33 9.98 -22.81
N GLY A 278 -22.85 9.63 -21.62
CA GLY A 278 -23.30 8.45 -20.86
C GLY A 278 -22.49 7.17 -21.13
N ALA A 279 -21.46 7.24 -21.97
CA ALA A 279 -20.50 6.17 -22.14
C ALA A 279 -19.60 6.04 -20.90
N GLY A 280 -19.10 4.82 -20.68
CA GLY A 280 -18.00 4.60 -19.76
C GLY A 280 -16.73 5.26 -20.30
N THR A 281 -15.87 5.72 -19.39
CA THR A 281 -14.63 6.42 -19.76
C THR A 281 -13.45 5.97 -18.94
N PHE A 282 -12.27 5.91 -19.57
CA PHE A 282 -11.00 5.68 -18.91
C PHE A 282 -10.00 6.73 -19.41
N ASP A 283 -9.50 7.56 -18.50
CA ASP A 283 -8.51 8.61 -18.80
C ASP A 283 -7.10 8.00 -18.81
N CYS A 284 -6.51 7.86 -20.00
CA CYS A 284 -5.18 7.26 -20.15
C CYS A 284 -4.06 8.21 -19.73
N LEU A 285 -4.36 9.50 -19.50
CA LEU A 285 -3.40 10.53 -19.09
C LEU A 285 -3.36 10.72 -17.57
N ALA A 286 -4.45 10.44 -16.86
CA ALA A 286 -4.54 10.63 -15.41
C ALA A 286 -3.63 9.69 -14.57
N GLY A 287 -3.15 8.58 -15.15
CA GLY A 287 -2.31 7.58 -14.48
C GLY A 287 -0.81 7.74 -14.73
N GLY A 288 -0.19 8.85 -14.31
CA GLY A 288 1.26 9.01 -14.41
C GLY A 288 1.79 10.08 -13.46
N GLY A 289 2.71 9.70 -12.57
CA GLY A 289 3.53 10.67 -11.84
C GLY A 289 4.31 11.58 -12.80
N ALA A 290 4.84 12.69 -12.28
CA ALA A 290 5.46 13.79 -13.00
C ALA A 290 6.79 13.47 -13.75
N MET A 291 6.94 12.26 -14.29
CA MET A 291 8.05 11.84 -15.11
C MET A 291 7.55 11.59 -16.53
N HIS A 292 7.94 12.47 -17.45
CA HIS A 292 7.73 12.38 -18.89
C HIS A 292 7.89 10.95 -19.43
N ARG A 293 6.78 10.28 -19.81
CA ARG A 293 6.81 9.22 -20.83
C ARG A 293 6.55 9.87 -22.17
N VAL A 294 7.51 9.78 -23.07
CA VAL A 294 7.58 10.61 -24.29
C VAL A 294 6.63 10.10 -25.40
N ASP A 295 6.11 8.86 -25.30
CA ASP A 295 5.34 8.23 -26.39
C ASP A 295 3.99 7.66 -25.90
N ARG A 296 3.06 8.51 -25.46
CA ARG A 296 1.63 8.12 -25.28
C ARG A 296 0.85 8.45 -26.55
N TYR A 297 0.13 7.48 -27.09
CA TYR A 297 -0.70 7.62 -28.29
C TYR A 297 -2.18 7.76 -27.95
N ILE A 298 -2.68 7.01 -26.96
CA ILE A 298 -4.09 7.08 -26.52
C ILE A 298 -4.22 8.06 -25.35
N SER A 299 -5.12 9.04 -25.48
CA SER A 299 -5.41 10.00 -24.41
C SER A 299 -6.60 9.55 -23.56
N LYS A 300 -7.63 8.95 -24.17
CA LYS A 300 -8.84 8.51 -23.47
C LYS A 300 -9.51 7.36 -24.21
N ILE A 301 -10.15 6.47 -23.44
CA ILE A 301 -10.97 5.39 -23.96
C ILE A 301 -12.42 5.64 -23.55
N TYR A 302 -13.34 5.62 -24.51
CA TYR A 302 -14.78 5.53 -24.27
C TYR A 302 -15.24 4.12 -24.59
N PHE A 303 -16.20 3.62 -23.81
CA PHE A 303 -16.79 2.33 -24.06
C PHE A 303 -18.27 2.33 -23.70
N ALA A 304 -19.09 1.70 -24.52
CA ALA A 304 -20.52 1.60 -24.34
C ALA A 304 -21.05 0.32 -24.99
N TYR A 305 -22.32 0.01 -24.79
CA TYR A 305 -22.97 -1.10 -25.47
C TYR A 305 -24.45 -0.82 -25.69
N ASP A 306 -25.03 -1.51 -26.66
CA ASP A 306 -26.47 -1.62 -26.85
C ASP A 306 -26.91 -3.10 -26.79
N HIS A 307 -28.10 -3.40 -27.31
CA HIS A 307 -28.62 -4.75 -27.32
C HIS A 307 -27.79 -5.72 -28.18
N ASP A 308 -27.12 -5.22 -29.21
CA ASP A 308 -26.48 -6.03 -30.25
C ASP A 308 -24.95 -5.93 -30.20
N ARG A 309 -24.39 -4.79 -29.78
CA ARG A 309 -22.96 -4.47 -29.93
C ARG A 309 -22.32 -3.85 -28.70
N LEU A 310 -21.02 -4.08 -28.58
CA LEU A 310 -20.10 -3.33 -27.74
C LEU A 310 -19.38 -2.29 -28.61
N TYR A 311 -19.22 -1.08 -28.10
CA TYR A 311 -18.56 0.04 -28.76
C TYR A 311 -17.35 0.48 -27.94
N ILE A 312 -16.24 0.75 -28.64
CA ILE A 312 -15.02 1.35 -28.06
C ILE A 312 -14.62 2.51 -28.95
N CYS A 313 -14.32 3.66 -28.36
CA CYS A 313 -13.75 4.82 -29.04
C CYS A 313 -12.45 5.24 -28.35
N LEU A 314 -11.42 5.52 -29.15
CA LEU A 314 -10.11 5.97 -28.68
C LEU A 314 -9.88 7.41 -29.11
N ASP A 315 -9.73 8.30 -28.12
CA ASP A 315 -9.13 9.60 -28.35
C ASP A 315 -7.61 9.45 -28.33
N PHE A 316 -6.94 10.22 -29.19
CA PHE A 316 -5.49 10.21 -29.29
C PHE A 316 -4.88 11.46 -28.67
N VAL A 317 -3.63 11.34 -28.20
CA VAL A 317 -2.83 12.50 -27.75
C VAL A 317 -2.50 13.41 -28.94
N SER A 318 -2.13 12.81 -30.06
CA SER A 318 -1.87 13.50 -31.32
C SER A 318 -2.09 12.56 -32.49
N ARG A 319 -2.95 12.94 -33.44
CA ARG A 319 -3.16 12.15 -34.65
C ARG A 319 -1.89 12.08 -35.51
N GLY A 320 -1.11 13.16 -35.57
CA GLY A 320 0.16 13.20 -36.28
C GLY A 320 1.20 12.22 -35.71
N GLY A 321 1.17 11.96 -34.40
CA GLY A 321 2.05 10.97 -33.76
C GLY A 321 1.79 9.55 -34.28
N LEU A 322 0.53 9.20 -34.50
CA LEU A 322 0.14 7.91 -35.06
C LEU A 322 0.52 7.75 -36.55
N GLU A 323 0.63 8.84 -37.32
CA GLU A 323 1.03 8.79 -38.74
C GLU A 323 2.52 8.48 -38.94
N LEU A 324 3.32 8.65 -37.89
CA LEU A 324 4.75 8.35 -37.89
C LEU A 324 5.04 6.86 -37.67
N ILE A 325 4.04 6.08 -37.23
CA ILE A 325 4.17 4.63 -37.02
C ILE A 325 4.23 3.94 -38.38
N GLY A 326 5.22 3.06 -38.58
CA GLY A 326 5.49 2.44 -39.87
C GLY A 326 4.38 1.50 -40.32
N GLN A 327 3.98 0.58 -39.45
CA GLN A 327 2.94 -0.44 -39.64
C GLN A 327 1.91 -0.37 -38.50
N LEU A 328 1.09 0.68 -38.52
CA LEU A 328 0.10 0.92 -37.47
C LEU A 328 -0.94 -0.21 -37.39
N SER A 329 -1.04 -0.83 -36.22
CA SER A 329 -2.18 -1.68 -35.90
C SER A 329 -2.65 -1.50 -34.45
N PHE A 330 -3.92 -1.80 -34.21
CA PHE A 330 -4.51 -1.83 -32.88
C PHE A 330 -4.93 -3.25 -32.53
N LEU A 331 -4.59 -3.73 -31.34
CA LEU A 331 -5.03 -5.01 -30.83
C LEU A 331 -5.96 -4.79 -29.64
N LEU A 332 -7.23 -5.11 -29.81
CA LEU A 332 -8.21 -5.16 -28.73
C LEU A 332 -8.27 -6.60 -28.19
N THR A 333 -7.94 -6.74 -26.91
CA THR A 333 -8.02 -8.02 -26.19
C THR A 333 -9.21 -7.99 -25.26
N PHE A 334 -10.16 -8.89 -25.47
CA PHE A 334 -11.36 -9.03 -24.66
C PHE A 334 -11.25 -10.26 -23.76
N PHE A 335 -11.34 -10.05 -22.46
CA PHE A 335 -11.39 -11.06 -21.42
C PHE A 335 -12.85 -11.38 -21.10
N THR A 336 -13.41 -12.32 -21.87
CA THR A 336 -14.70 -12.97 -21.58
C THR A 336 -14.40 -14.42 -21.13
N PRO A 337 -15.40 -15.31 -20.88
CA PRO A 337 -15.12 -16.71 -20.58
C PRO A 337 -14.21 -17.42 -21.60
N GLN A 338 -14.13 -16.91 -22.82
CA GLN A 338 -13.11 -17.26 -23.81
C GLN A 338 -12.46 -16.00 -24.36
N THR A 339 -11.18 -15.79 -24.11
CA THR A 339 -10.46 -14.61 -24.61
C THR A 339 -10.63 -14.44 -26.13
N LYS A 340 -11.02 -13.24 -26.56
CA LYS A 340 -11.13 -12.84 -27.97
C LYS A 340 -10.11 -11.77 -28.29
N LEU A 341 -9.49 -11.88 -29.45
CA LEU A 341 -8.52 -10.91 -29.96
C LEU A 341 -9.08 -10.31 -31.25
N VAL A 342 -9.08 -8.99 -31.34
CA VAL A 342 -9.47 -8.24 -32.53
C VAL A 342 -8.28 -7.36 -32.92
N ARG A 343 -7.59 -7.73 -34.00
CA ARG A 343 -6.49 -6.94 -34.56
C ARG A 343 -7.00 -6.10 -35.73
N LEU A 344 -6.77 -4.80 -35.66
CA LEU A 344 -7.16 -3.81 -36.65
C LEU A 344 -5.89 -3.35 -37.37
N HIS A 345 -5.75 -3.71 -38.64
CA HIS A 345 -4.65 -3.22 -39.47
C HIS A 345 -5.06 -1.91 -40.12
N ILE A 346 -4.25 -0.86 -39.95
CA ILE A 346 -4.53 0.46 -40.50
C ILE A 346 -3.56 0.73 -41.65
N ASP A 347 -4.09 0.71 -42.86
CA ASP A 347 -3.35 1.13 -44.05
C ASP A 347 -3.58 2.61 -44.33
N LYS A 348 -2.61 3.29 -44.95
CA LYS A 348 -2.67 4.74 -45.22
C LYS A 348 -3.91 5.16 -46.03
N ASP A 349 -4.39 4.28 -46.91
CA ASP A 349 -5.52 4.54 -47.81
C ASP A 349 -6.82 3.86 -47.36
N GLN A 350 -6.78 3.07 -46.28
CA GLN A 350 -7.93 2.32 -45.76
C GLN A 350 -8.08 2.53 -44.26
N THR A 351 -8.89 3.51 -43.90
CA THR A 351 -9.20 3.84 -42.51
C THR A 351 -10.45 3.14 -41.97
N THR A 352 -11.16 2.38 -42.81
CA THR A 352 -12.32 1.59 -42.40
C THR A 352 -12.11 0.10 -42.69
N GLY A 353 -12.64 -0.75 -41.81
CA GLY A 353 -12.52 -2.19 -41.99
C GLY A 353 -13.39 -2.96 -41.02
N GLY A 354 -13.27 -4.28 -41.05
CA GLY A 354 -14.04 -5.16 -40.19
C GLY A 354 -14.13 -6.59 -40.72
N GLU A 355 -14.70 -7.45 -39.90
CA GLU A 355 -15.08 -8.80 -40.28
C GLU A 355 -16.59 -8.98 -40.07
N ALA A 356 -17.29 -9.34 -41.14
CA ALA A 356 -18.75 -9.45 -41.13
C ALA A 356 -19.24 -10.41 -40.03
N GLY A 357 -20.19 -9.94 -39.22
CA GLY A 357 -20.72 -10.69 -38.08
C GLY A 357 -19.80 -10.74 -36.86
N LYS A 358 -18.68 -10.00 -36.84
CA LYS A 358 -17.79 -9.92 -35.67
C LYS A 358 -17.51 -8.49 -35.24
N PHE A 359 -16.96 -7.65 -36.11
CA PHE A 359 -16.63 -6.27 -35.76
C PHE A 359 -16.48 -5.38 -37.00
N ARG A 360 -16.57 -4.08 -36.79
CA ARG A 360 -16.22 -3.04 -37.77
C ARG A 360 -15.54 -1.87 -37.07
N TYR A 361 -14.72 -1.13 -37.80
CA TYR A 361 -14.05 0.05 -37.28
C TYR A 361 -13.94 1.16 -38.32
N CYS A 362 -13.81 2.39 -37.83
CA CYS A 362 -13.45 3.56 -38.61
C CYS A 362 -12.42 4.38 -37.85
N LEU A 363 -11.35 4.77 -38.53
CA LEU A 363 -10.33 5.69 -38.04
C LEU A 363 -10.46 7.05 -38.74
N GLY A 364 -10.72 8.09 -37.97
CA GLY A 364 -10.66 9.49 -38.41
C GLY A 364 -9.79 10.28 -37.44
N ASP A 365 -10.39 11.26 -36.77
CA ASP A 365 -9.78 11.97 -35.63
C ASP A 365 -9.70 11.07 -34.39
N VAL A 366 -10.63 10.11 -34.30
CA VAL A 366 -10.69 9.05 -33.29
C VAL A 366 -10.74 7.68 -33.96
N LEU A 367 -10.44 6.62 -33.21
CA LEU A 367 -10.73 5.25 -33.65
C LEU A 367 -12.00 4.76 -32.98
N GLU A 368 -13.00 4.44 -33.78
CA GLU A 368 -14.25 3.86 -33.32
C GLU A 368 -14.35 2.41 -33.77
N VAL A 369 -14.75 1.54 -32.84
CA VAL A 369 -14.86 0.09 -33.05
C VAL A 369 -16.21 -0.37 -32.53
N ALA A 370 -16.95 -1.10 -33.35
CA ALA A 370 -18.16 -1.80 -32.96
C ALA A 370 -17.95 -3.31 -33.06
N VAL A 371 -18.25 -4.05 -32.01
CA VAL A 371 -18.05 -5.51 -31.90
C VAL A 371 -19.40 -6.16 -31.59
N GLU A 372 -19.78 -7.17 -32.38
CA GLU A 372 -21.00 -7.94 -32.18
C GLU A 372 -20.93 -8.70 -30.85
N ARG A 373 -21.95 -8.55 -29.99
CA ARG A 373 -21.96 -9.20 -28.66
C ARG A 373 -21.94 -10.72 -28.76
N THR A 374 -22.57 -11.27 -29.80
CA THR A 374 -22.59 -12.71 -30.08
C THR A 374 -21.21 -13.28 -30.46
N PHE A 375 -20.30 -12.43 -30.94
CA PHE A 375 -18.91 -12.80 -31.16
C PHE A 375 -18.11 -12.89 -29.84
N LEU A 376 -18.42 -12.02 -28.87
CA LEU A 376 -17.78 -11.97 -27.56
C LEU A 376 -18.32 -13.02 -26.56
N TRP A 377 -19.64 -13.25 -26.60
CA TRP A 377 -20.36 -14.19 -25.75
C TRP A 377 -21.37 -15.01 -26.57
N PRO A 378 -21.46 -16.35 -26.36
CA PRO A 378 -22.49 -17.16 -27.01
C PRO A 378 -23.92 -16.67 -26.76
N ASP A 379 -24.22 -16.24 -25.53
CA ASP A 379 -25.53 -15.74 -25.12
C ASP A 379 -25.67 -14.21 -25.26
N GLY A 380 -24.60 -13.55 -25.73
CA GLY A 380 -24.54 -12.10 -25.93
C GLY A 380 -24.32 -11.25 -24.68
N TYR A 381 -24.21 -11.80 -23.47
CA TYR A 381 -24.04 -10.99 -22.24
C TYR A 381 -23.07 -11.65 -21.25
N GLY A 382 -22.59 -10.88 -20.27
CA GLY A 382 -21.71 -11.37 -19.21
C GLY A 382 -20.66 -10.35 -18.77
N PRO A 383 -19.77 -10.74 -17.85
CA PRO A 383 -18.63 -9.92 -17.46
C PRO A 383 -17.68 -9.73 -18.63
N LEU A 384 -17.13 -8.52 -18.72
CA LEU A 384 -16.18 -8.08 -19.72
C LEU A 384 -14.96 -7.48 -19.03
N GLY A 385 -13.76 -7.94 -19.41
CA GLY A 385 -12.53 -7.17 -19.30
C GLY A 385 -12.02 -6.78 -20.68
N PHE A 386 -11.38 -5.63 -20.87
CA PHE A 386 -10.64 -5.38 -22.12
C PHE A 386 -9.40 -4.48 -21.96
N THR A 387 -8.46 -4.66 -22.88
CA THR A 387 -7.28 -3.80 -23.09
C THR A 387 -7.13 -3.46 -24.57
N VAL A 388 -6.50 -2.33 -24.86
CA VAL A 388 -6.19 -1.87 -26.21
C VAL A 388 -4.69 -1.67 -26.33
N THR A 389 -4.09 -2.21 -27.38
CA THR A 389 -2.64 -2.09 -27.64
C THR A 389 -2.39 -1.44 -28.99
N VAL A 390 -1.53 -0.41 -29.03
CA VAL A 390 -1.01 0.22 -30.24
C VAL A 390 0.29 -0.48 -30.63
N LEU A 391 0.42 -0.86 -31.89
CA LEU A 391 1.57 -1.62 -32.41
C LEU A 391 2.18 -0.97 -33.65
N ASP A 392 3.51 -1.10 -33.79
CA ASP A 392 4.24 -0.96 -35.05
C ASP A 392 4.65 -2.36 -35.54
N GLY A 393 3.87 -2.93 -36.46
CA GLY A 393 4.02 -4.32 -36.88
C GLY A 393 3.73 -5.30 -35.75
N GLU A 394 4.77 -5.88 -35.16
CA GLU A 394 4.69 -6.77 -33.98
C GLU A 394 5.23 -6.13 -32.70
N GLU A 395 5.80 -4.93 -32.77
CA GLU A 395 6.30 -4.21 -31.61
C GLU A 395 5.14 -3.54 -30.87
N ASN A 396 5.03 -3.79 -29.56
CA ASN A 396 4.06 -3.15 -28.70
C ASN A 396 4.57 -1.76 -28.29
N LEU A 397 3.90 -0.71 -28.76
CA LEU A 397 4.25 0.68 -28.45
C LEU A 397 3.55 1.16 -27.17
N GLU A 398 2.27 0.81 -26.99
CA GLU A 398 1.46 1.22 -25.84
C GLU A 398 0.33 0.21 -25.59
N THR A 399 0.13 -0.21 -24.33
CA THR A 399 -1.07 -0.95 -23.90
C THR A 399 -1.83 -0.16 -22.84
N GLN A 400 -3.13 0.04 -23.06
CA GLN A 400 -4.04 0.69 -22.11
C GLN A 400 -5.21 -0.21 -21.70
N PRO A 401 -5.65 -0.17 -20.42
CA PRO A 401 -4.97 0.44 -19.28
C PRO A 401 -3.60 -0.18 -18.96
N GLU A 402 -2.68 0.62 -18.41
CA GLU A 402 -1.43 0.13 -17.80
C GLU A 402 -1.74 -0.59 -16.47
N GLY A 403 -2.07 -1.88 -16.51
CA GLY A 403 -2.35 -2.69 -15.33
C GLY A 403 -3.60 -3.56 -15.48
N GLU A 404 -4.64 -3.29 -14.70
CA GLU A 404 -5.89 -4.05 -14.80
C GLU A 404 -6.70 -3.66 -16.05
N PRO A 405 -7.26 -4.63 -16.80
CA PRO A 405 -8.19 -4.36 -17.89
C PRO A 405 -9.37 -3.49 -17.43
N VAL A 406 -9.96 -2.71 -18.34
CA VAL A 406 -11.25 -2.08 -18.09
C VAL A 406 -12.28 -3.18 -17.85
N LYS A 407 -12.99 -3.12 -16.73
CA LYS A 407 -13.99 -4.12 -16.34
C LYS A 407 -15.39 -3.52 -16.34
N LEU A 408 -16.35 -4.24 -16.94
CA LEU A 408 -17.78 -3.92 -16.87
C LEU A 408 -18.62 -5.19 -17.02
N ASP A 409 -19.85 -5.13 -16.52
CA ASP A 409 -20.86 -6.16 -16.81
C ASP A 409 -21.75 -5.70 -17.97
N VAL A 410 -21.84 -6.55 -19.00
CA VAL A 410 -22.79 -6.37 -20.09
C VAL A 410 -24.05 -7.16 -19.76
N TYR A 411 -25.16 -6.47 -19.54
CA TYR A 411 -26.40 -7.10 -19.10
C TYR A 411 -27.17 -7.78 -20.23
N LYS A 412 -27.99 -8.77 -19.85
CA LYS A 412 -28.96 -9.39 -20.75
C LYS A 412 -30.04 -8.36 -21.11
N GLN A 413 -30.55 -8.41 -22.34
CA GLN A 413 -31.71 -7.65 -22.77
C GLN A 413 -32.87 -7.80 -21.75
N ASN A 414 -33.42 -6.66 -21.31
CA ASN A 414 -34.48 -6.56 -20.27
C ASN A 414 -34.04 -6.88 -18.82
N LYS A 415 -32.74 -6.92 -18.52
CA LYS A 415 -32.16 -6.98 -17.16
C LYS A 415 -31.08 -5.91 -16.94
N GLU A 416 -31.27 -4.74 -17.54
CA GLU A 416 -30.33 -3.62 -17.46
C GLU A 416 -30.33 -2.95 -16.07
N LEU A 417 -29.23 -2.24 -15.77
CA LEU A 417 -28.91 -1.51 -14.54
C LEU A 417 -30.06 -0.74 -13.87
N PHE A 418 -31.08 -0.33 -14.63
CA PHE A 418 -32.15 0.58 -14.20
C PHE A 418 -33.46 -0.10 -13.80
N TRP A 419 -33.56 -1.43 -13.89
CA TRP A 419 -34.74 -2.15 -13.45
C TRP A 419 -34.42 -2.87 -12.13
N PRO A 420 -34.79 -2.31 -10.96
CA PRO A 420 -34.61 -3.00 -9.70
C PRO A 420 -35.39 -4.33 -9.76
N SER A 421 -34.67 -5.41 -9.47
CA SER A 421 -35.24 -6.74 -9.25
C SER A 421 -36.08 -6.80 -7.98
#